data_AF-A0A354Z8T6-F1
#
_entry.id   AF-A0A354Z8T6-F1
#
_cell.length_a   1.000
_cell.length_b   1.000
_cell.length_c   1.000
_cell.angle_alpha   90.00
_cell.angle_beta   90.00
_cell.angle_gamma   90.00
#
_symmetry.space_group_name_H-M   'P 1'
#
loop_
_entity.id
_entity.type
_entity.pdbx_description
1 polymer ?
#
loop_
_entity_poly.entity_id
_entity_poly.type
_entity_poly.pdbx_seq_one_letter_code
_entity_poly.pdbx_strand_id
1 'polypeptide(L)'
;MRILLLILSLTLVGVLAGCGSSSPPALPEHPFTLPGVAFSITPSAARDCEPETVYQARLDWRLDDPPRKTRLEIRVGSVDGGLLARSNDPVGSAETGPWVRRGTWFLLIDRRSGRMLGAQRAGPERCG
;
A
#
# COMPACT_ATOMS: atom_id res chain seq x y z
N MET A 1 -21.41 -20.20 68.79
CA MET A 1 -20.28 -20.57 69.67
C MET A 1 -19.22 -21.24 68.80
N ARG A 2 -18.06 -20.58 68.58
CA ARG A 2 -16.70 -21.15 68.36
C ARG A 2 -16.54 -22.25 67.29
N ILE A 3 -15.78 -22.14 66.19
CA ILE A 3 -14.30 -21.99 66.03
C ILE A 3 -14.05 -22.06 64.50
N LEU A 4 -13.47 -21.05 63.85
CA LEU A 4 -12.04 -20.79 63.57
C LEU A 4 -11.42 -21.59 62.39
N LEU A 5 -11.01 -20.83 61.38
CA LEU A 5 -9.94 -21.00 60.39
C LEU A 5 -9.83 -22.28 59.54
N LEU A 6 -9.82 -22.08 58.21
CA LEU A 6 -8.70 -22.55 57.36
C LEU A 6 -8.61 -21.68 56.09
N ILE A 7 -7.47 -21.00 56.02
CA ILE A 7 -7.00 -20.15 54.94
C ILE A 7 -6.50 -21.09 53.83
N LEU A 8 -7.03 -20.98 52.61
CA LEU A 8 -6.41 -21.62 51.45
C LEU A 8 -6.24 -20.58 50.33
N SER A 9 -5.01 -20.10 50.24
CA SER A 9 -4.46 -19.28 49.17
C SER A 9 -4.66 -19.97 47.82
N LEU A 10 -5.32 -19.31 46.87
CA LEU A 10 -5.29 -19.74 45.46
C LEU A 10 -4.87 -18.57 44.55
N THR A 11 -3.56 -18.53 44.35
CA THR A 11 -2.83 -18.14 43.14
C THR A 11 -3.54 -17.26 42.10
N LEU A 12 -3.00 -16.04 42.01
CA LEU A 12 -2.90 -15.17 40.84
C LEU A 12 -2.88 -15.93 39.49
N VAL A 13 -3.90 -15.73 38.66
CA VAL A 13 -3.80 -15.96 37.21
C VAL A 13 -3.77 -14.60 36.54
N GLY A 14 -2.56 -14.12 36.24
CA GLY A 14 -2.36 -13.13 35.19
C GLY A 14 -1.70 -13.81 34.02
N VAL A 15 -2.31 -13.75 32.83
CA VAL A 15 -1.58 -13.70 31.55
C VAL A 15 -2.40 -12.89 30.55
N LEU A 16 -1.63 -12.03 29.87
CA LEU A 16 -1.95 -11.03 28.86
C LEU A 16 -2.43 -11.63 27.51
N ALA A 17 -2.71 -10.69 26.61
CA ALA A 17 -2.64 -10.76 25.14
C ALA A 17 -3.98 -10.97 24.44
N GLY A 18 -4.42 -10.08 23.54
CA GLY A 18 -3.87 -8.83 23.07
C GLY A 18 -4.90 -8.30 22.09
N CYS A 19 -5.22 -7.01 22.14
CA CYS A 19 -5.93 -6.37 21.05
C CYS A 19 -5.01 -6.43 19.84
N GLY A 20 -5.19 -7.46 19.01
CA GLY A 20 -4.64 -7.51 17.66
C GLY A 20 -5.34 -6.43 16.85
N SER A 21 -4.96 -5.16 17.06
CA SER A 21 -5.21 -4.11 16.10
C SER A 21 -4.41 -4.51 14.86
N SER A 22 -5.04 -5.28 13.98
CA SER A 22 -4.55 -5.46 12.61
C SER A 22 -4.67 -4.11 11.94
N SER A 23 -3.72 -3.21 12.23
CA SER A 23 -3.60 -1.96 11.50
C SER A 23 -3.44 -2.35 10.03
N PRO A 24 -4.22 -1.75 9.12
CA PRO A 24 -3.99 -1.92 7.71
C PRO A 24 -2.50 -1.72 7.40
N PRO A 25 -1.93 -2.45 6.43
CA PRO A 25 -0.54 -2.26 6.04
C PRO A 25 -0.29 -0.77 5.82
N ALA A 26 0.66 -0.22 6.57
CA ALA A 26 0.97 1.19 6.48
C ALA A 26 1.38 1.54 5.04
N LEU A 27 0.91 2.67 4.54
CA LEU A 27 1.45 3.24 3.32
C LEU A 27 2.95 3.47 3.47
N PRO A 28 3.74 3.31 2.40
CA PRO A 28 5.16 3.63 2.45
C PRO A 28 5.37 5.12 2.72
N GLU A 29 6.46 5.45 3.40
CA GLU A 29 6.80 6.85 3.71
C GLU A 29 7.21 7.63 2.46
N HIS A 30 7.88 6.95 1.50
CA HIS A 30 8.42 7.54 0.29
C HIS A 30 8.18 6.62 -0.93
N PRO A 31 8.07 7.17 -2.15
CA PRO A 31 8.04 6.36 -3.36
C PRO A 31 9.25 5.43 -3.46
N PHE A 32 9.04 4.23 -3.97
CA PHE A 32 10.12 3.24 -4.13
C PHE A 32 9.79 2.22 -5.21
N THR A 33 10.81 1.54 -5.71
CA THR A 33 10.68 0.31 -6.48
C THR A 33 11.70 -0.72 -6.01
N LEU A 34 11.33 -2.01 -6.07
CA LEU A 34 12.29 -3.08 -5.84
C LEU A 34 13.30 -3.17 -7.01
N PRO A 35 14.51 -3.72 -6.78
CA PRO A 35 15.45 -3.99 -7.86
C PRO A 35 14.81 -4.82 -8.99
N GLY A 36 15.06 -4.45 -10.24
CA GLY A 36 14.47 -5.10 -11.41
C GLY A 36 13.02 -4.71 -11.70
N VAL A 37 12.47 -3.71 -10.98
CA VAL A 37 11.11 -3.18 -11.20
C VAL A 37 11.21 -1.71 -11.58
N ALA A 38 10.69 -1.37 -12.76
CA ALA A 38 10.38 0.00 -13.13
C ALA A 38 8.88 0.23 -12.96
N PHE A 39 8.52 1.28 -12.21
CA PHE A 39 7.14 1.69 -11.99
C PHE A 39 7.09 3.21 -11.86
N SER A 40 6.36 3.89 -12.74
CA SER A 40 6.35 5.35 -12.84
C SER A 40 4.96 5.91 -13.10
N ILE A 41 4.81 7.23 -12.87
CA ILE A 41 3.59 8.00 -13.07
C ILE A 41 3.89 9.24 -13.91
N THR A 42 3.10 9.47 -14.97
CA THR A 42 3.28 10.62 -15.89
C THR A 42 1.94 11.28 -16.24
N PRO A 43 1.76 12.60 -16.06
CA PRO A 43 2.64 13.49 -15.31
C PRO A 43 2.68 13.11 -13.83
N SER A 44 3.74 13.48 -13.11
CA SER A 44 3.89 13.19 -11.69
C SER A 44 3.06 14.12 -10.78
N ALA A 45 2.65 15.29 -11.28
CA ALA A 45 1.82 16.27 -10.58
C ALA A 45 0.91 17.05 -11.55
N ALA A 46 -0.10 17.74 -11.00
CA ALA A 46 -0.88 18.72 -11.74
C ALA A 46 0.00 19.88 -12.24
N ARG A 47 -0.33 20.46 -13.40
CA ARG A 47 0.47 21.50 -14.07
C ARG A 47 0.52 22.82 -13.31
N ASP A 48 -0.55 23.14 -12.61
CA ASP A 48 -0.74 24.37 -11.83
C ASP A 48 -0.21 24.24 -10.40
N CYS A 49 0.19 23.04 -9.99
CA CYS A 49 0.75 22.79 -8.67
C CYS A 49 -0.17 23.18 -7.50
N GLU A 50 -1.47 23.24 -7.73
CA GLU A 50 -2.44 23.41 -6.67
C GLU A 50 -2.72 22.04 -6.03
N PRO A 51 -2.71 21.91 -4.68
CA PRO A 51 -2.95 20.62 -4.01
C PRO A 51 -4.28 19.96 -4.41
N GLU A 52 -5.29 20.78 -4.66
CA GLU A 52 -6.66 20.36 -4.93
C GLU A 52 -6.95 20.10 -6.41
N THR A 53 -6.05 20.51 -7.32
CA THR A 53 -6.23 20.27 -8.74
C THR A 53 -6.17 18.77 -9.02
N VAL A 54 -7.25 18.29 -9.63
CA VAL A 54 -7.30 16.93 -10.18
C VAL A 54 -6.65 16.89 -11.55
N TYR A 55 -5.98 15.81 -11.85
CA TYR A 55 -5.41 15.56 -13.18
C TYR A 55 -5.54 14.10 -13.57
N GLN A 56 -5.30 13.83 -14.86
CA GLN A 56 -5.17 12.48 -15.38
C GLN A 56 -3.69 12.11 -15.45
N ALA A 57 -3.35 10.90 -15.05
CA ALA A 57 -2.01 10.35 -15.13
C ALA A 57 -2.01 9.01 -15.85
N ARG A 58 -0.85 8.62 -16.36
CA ARG A 58 -0.57 7.28 -16.85
C ARG A 58 0.45 6.63 -15.92
N LEU A 59 0.15 5.41 -15.50
CA LEU A 59 1.06 4.55 -14.77
C LEU A 59 1.70 3.59 -15.76
N ASP A 60 3.02 3.48 -15.74
CA ASP A 60 3.79 2.56 -16.59
C ASP A 60 4.56 1.59 -15.68
N TRP A 61 4.58 0.29 -16.00
CA TRP A 61 5.34 -0.73 -15.26
C TRP A 61 6.14 -1.67 -16.17
N ARG A 62 7.24 -2.19 -15.64
CA ARG A 62 8.10 -3.18 -16.30
C ARG A 62 8.91 -3.97 -15.28
N LEU A 63 8.90 -5.31 -15.37
CA LEU A 63 9.75 -6.21 -14.60
C LEU A 63 10.85 -6.77 -15.51
N ASP A 64 12.12 -6.65 -15.09
CA ASP A 64 13.29 -7.09 -15.87
C ASP A 64 13.41 -8.63 -15.93
N ASP A 65 13.17 -9.31 -14.81
CA ASP A 65 13.18 -10.77 -14.68
C ASP A 65 11.85 -11.26 -14.06
N PRO A 66 10.77 -11.32 -14.86
CA PRO A 66 9.46 -11.66 -14.34
C PRO A 66 9.30 -13.17 -14.10
N PRO A 67 8.55 -13.59 -13.08
CA PRO A 67 8.19 -14.98 -12.92
C PRO A 67 7.36 -15.48 -14.12
N ARG A 68 7.44 -16.78 -14.44
CA ARG A 68 6.68 -17.40 -15.55
C ARG A 68 5.17 -17.11 -15.53
N LYS A 69 4.60 -16.80 -14.36
CA LYS A 69 3.19 -16.44 -14.18
C LYS A 69 3.09 -15.12 -13.42
N THR A 70 3.30 -14.03 -14.13
CA THR A 70 3.11 -12.67 -13.60
C THR A 70 1.64 -12.41 -13.32
N ARG A 71 1.35 -11.80 -12.16
CA ARG A 71 0.00 -11.43 -11.73
C ARG A 71 0.07 -10.11 -10.98
N LEU A 72 -0.01 -9.01 -11.71
CA LEU A 72 0.12 -7.67 -11.15
C LEU A 72 -1.25 -7.04 -10.91
N GLU A 73 -1.31 -6.20 -9.89
CA GLU A 73 -2.37 -5.21 -9.69
C GLU A 73 -1.77 -3.86 -9.34
N ILE A 74 -2.46 -2.80 -9.74
CA ILE A 74 -2.22 -1.45 -9.22
C ILE A 74 -3.39 -1.08 -8.33
N ARG A 75 -3.10 -0.83 -7.05
CA ARG A 75 -4.09 -0.41 -6.05
C ARG A 75 -3.87 1.05 -5.66
N VAL A 76 -4.96 1.73 -5.31
CA VAL A 76 -4.97 3.15 -4.96
C VAL A 76 -5.13 3.32 -3.46
N GLY A 77 -4.23 4.08 -2.84
CA GLY A 77 -4.32 4.51 -1.43
C GLY A 77 -4.01 3.45 -0.36
N SER A 78 -4.17 2.15 -0.64
CA SER A 78 -3.73 1.06 0.23
C SER A 78 -3.65 -0.25 -0.56
N VAL A 79 -3.08 -1.31 0.03
CA VAL A 79 -2.98 -2.62 -0.64
C VAL A 79 -4.34 -3.28 -0.88
N ASP A 80 -5.34 -2.92 -0.08
CA ASP A 80 -6.73 -3.37 -0.22
C ASP A 80 -7.62 -2.29 -0.86
N GLY A 81 -7.03 -1.18 -1.31
CA GLY A 81 -7.73 -0.03 -1.85
C GLY A 81 -8.31 -0.27 -3.25
N GLY A 82 -8.77 0.81 -3.86
CA GLY A 82 -9.40 0.78 -5.18
C GLY A 82 -8.49 0.13 -6.23
N LEU A 83 -9.03 -0.76 -7.05
CA LEU A 83 -8.31 -1.38 -8.16
C LEU A 83 -8.25 -0.41 -9.33
N LEU A 84 -7.05 0.03 -9.71
CA LEU A 84 -6.82 0.81 -10.93
C LEU A 84 -6.63 -0.12 -12.13
N ALA A 85 -5.74 -1.10 -12.01
CA ALA A 85 -5.37 -1.97 -13.11
C ALA A 85 -5.06 -3.38 -12.62
N ARG A 86 -5.30 -4.37 -13.49
CA ARG A 86 -4.93 -5.77 -13.29
C ARG A 86 -4.28 -6.27 -14.56
N SER A 87 -3.11 -6.87 -14.44
CA SER A 87 -2.36 -7.41 -15.59
C SER A 87 -1.75 -8.78 -15.27
N ASN A 88 -1.59 -9.61 -16.31
CA ASN A 88 -0.75 -10.81 -16.25
C ASN A 88 0.55 -10.64 -17.04
N ASP A 89 0.79 -9.44 -17.59
CA ASP A 89 1.98 -9.10 -18.35
C ASP A 89 2.99 -8.34 -17.48
N PRO A 90 4.29 -8.63 -17.61
CA PRO A 90 5.34 -7.98 -16.83
C PRO A 90 5.61 -6.55 -17.27
N VAL A 91 5.07 -6.13 -18.42
CA VAL A 91 5.17 -4.78 -18.97
C VAL A 91 3.78 -4.30 -19.30
N GLY A 92 3.48 -3.04 -19.02
CA GLY A 92 2.21 -2.44 -19.42
C GLY A 92 2.03 -1.03 -18.91
N SER A 93 0.86 -0.49 -19.20
CA SER A 93 0.46 0.84 -18.76
C SER A 93 -1.03 0.89 -18.44
N ALA A 94 -1.42 1.86 -17.63
CA ALA A 94 -2.81 2.13 -17.27
C ALA A 94 -3.02 3.63 -17.11
N GLU A 95 -4.05 4.17 -17.76
CA GLU A 95 -4.48 5.54 -17.54
C GLU A 95 -5.40 5.61 -16.33
N THR A 96 -5.24 6.66 -15.53
CA THR A 96 -6.25 7.06 -14.56
C THR A 96 -7.38 7.80 -15.27
N GLY A 97 -8.39 8.22 -14.50
CA GLY A 97 -9.30 9.30 -14.89
C GLY A 97 -8.86 10.64 -14.31
N PRO A 98 -9.66 11.71 -14.48
CA PRO A 98 -9.40 13.05 -13.96
C PRO A 98 -9.75 13.15 -12.46
N TRP A 99 -9.12 12.32 -11.64
CA TRP A 99 -9.36 12.24 -10.19
C TRP A 99 -8.08 12.20 -9.37
N VAL A 100 -6.91 12.10 -10.01
CA VAL A 100 -5.64 12.07 -9.29
C VAL A 100 -5.40 13.43 -8.67
N ARG A 101 -5.17 13.46 -7.36
CA ARG A 101 -4.75 14.67 -6.62
C ARG A 101 -3.39 14.45 -5.99
N ARG A 102 -2.77 15.54 -5.56
CA ARG A 102 -1.54 15.48 -4.76
C ARG A 102 -1.71 14.52 -3.57
N GLY A 103 -0.70 13.69 -3.34
CA GLY A 103 -0.65 12.74 -2.24
C GLY A 103 -1.31 11.39 -2.52
N THR A 104 -1.99 11.23 -3.66
CA THR A 104 -2.55 9.94 -4.09
C THR A 104 -1.43 8.90 -4.23
N TRP A 105 -1.61 7.74 -3.60
CA TRP A 105 -0.68 6.62 -3.69
C TRP A 105 -1.16 5.58 -4.70
N PHE A 106 -0.22 5.08 -5.50
CA PHE A 106 -0.40 3.96 -6.42
C PHE A 106 0.59 2.87 -6.04
N LEU A 107 0.09 1.66 -5.81
CA LEU A 107 0.85 0.53 -5.30
C LEU A 107 0.85 -0.59 -6.33
N LEU A 108 2.02 -0.96 -6.85
CA LEU A 108 2.19 -2.12 -7.73
C LEU A 108 2.39 -3.37 -6.87
N ILE A 109 1.48 -4.34 -6.98
CA ILE A 109 1.41 -5.50 -6.10
C ILE A 109 1.49 -6.78 -6.93
N ASP A 110 2.32 -7.74 -6.50
CA ASP A 110 2.21 -9.12 -6.95
C ASP A 110 1.04 -9.79 -6.22
N ARG A 111 -0.05 -10.04 -6.95
CA ARG A 111 -1.28 -10.64 -6.44
C ARG A 111 -1.07 -12.06 -5.92
N ARG A 112 -0.02 -12.77 -6.36
CA ARG A 112 0.25 -14.13 -5.88
C ARG A 112 0.82 -14.12 -4.47
N SER A 113 1.74 -13.22 -4.19
CA SER A 113 2.43 -13.14 -2.88
C SER A 113 1.84 -12.08 -1.95
N GLY A 114 1.02 -11.16 -2.47
CA GLY A 114 0.58 -9.96 -1.75
C GLY A 114 1.70 -8.92 -1.57
N ARG A 115 2.87 -9.14 -2.16
CA ARG A 115 4.04 -8.29 -1.96
C ARG A 115 3.94 -7.04 -2.81
N MET A 116 4.22 -5.89 -2.19
CA MET A 116 4.41 -4.63 -2.90
C MET A 116 5.74 -4.66 -3.65
N LEU A 117 5.71 -4.40 -4.95
CA LEU A 117 6.87 -4.35 -5.84
C LEU A 117 7.37 -2.92 -6.05
N GLY A 118 6.48 -1.94 -5.88
CA GLY A 118 6.79 -0.53 -5.92
C GLY A 118 5.59 0.32 -5.56
N ALA A 119 5.85 1.58 -5.23
CA ALA A 119 4.85 2.56 -4.87
C ALA A 119 5.24 3.92 -5.43
N GLN A 120 4.28 4.57 -6.09
CA GLN A 120 4.41 5.93 -6.60
C GLN A 120 3.41 6.84 -5.90
N ARG A 121 3.83 8.07 -5.62
CA ARG A 121 2.99 9.10 -5.05
C ARG A 121 2.80 10.24 -6.05
N ALA A 122 1.56 10.67 -6.25
CA ALA A 122 1.23 11.86 -7.02
C ALA A 122 1.80 13.10 -6.33
N GLY A 123 2.88 13.65 -6.86
CA GLY A 123 3.52 14.90 -6.47
C GLY A 123 4.09 14.98 -5.04
N PRO A 124 4.81 16.09 -4.76
CA PRO A 124 5.18 17.13 -5.71
C PRO A 124 6.60 16.88 -6.25
N GLU A 125 6.80 16.79 -7.57
CA GLU A 125 8.16 16.84 -8.12
C GLU A 125 8.41 18.22 -8.73
N ARG A 126 8.54 19.20 -7.82
CA ARG A 126 8.83 20.63 -8.01
C ARG A 126 7.77 21.47 -8.73
N CYS A 127 7.33 22.47 -7.99
CA CYS A 127 6.33 23.45 -8.36
C CYS A 127 6.93 24.82 -8.08
N GLY A 128 7.96 25.20 -8.85
CA GLY A 128 8.81 26.36 -8.54
C GLY A 128 9.73 26.11 -7.35
#